data_AF-A0A450WG97-F1
#
_entry.id   AF-A0A450WG97-F1
#
_cell.length_a   1.000
_cell.length_b   1.000
_cell.length_c   1.000
_cell.angle_alpha   90.00
_cell.angle_beta   90.00
_cell.angle_gamma   90.00
#
_symmetry.space_group_name_H-M   'P 1'
#
loop_
_entity.id
_entity.type
_entity.pdbx_description
1 polymer ?
#
loop_
_entity_poly.entity_id
_entity_poly.type
_entity_poly.pdbx_seq_one_letter_code
_entity_poly.pdbx_strand_id
1 'polypeptide(L)'
;MPLYLYPNVYESGSIPKAWEPDRGAVIKYPVRNRKVRQYLQGLLPGKWQKVIKNGNIGEIHYFEHESGTTAGAKYFSHGDTP
;
A
#
# COMPACT_ATOMS: atom_id res chain seq x y z
N MET A 1 -11.40 -8.46 -1.43
CA MET A 1 -11.56 -7.23 -0.63
C MET A 1 -11.66 -6.07 -1.60
N PRO A 2 -12.68 -5.20 -1.48
CA PRO A 2 -12.72 -3.95 -2.24
C PRO A 2 -11.48 -3.12 -1.91
N LEU A 3 -10.81 -2.60 -2.94
CA LEU A 3 -9.73 -1.64 -2.78
C LEU A 3 -10.37 -0.25 -2.85
N TYR A 4 -10.25 0.51 -1.77
CA TYR A 4 -10.71 1.91 -1.72
C TYR A 4 -9.56 2.85 -2.06
N LEU A 5 -9.88 3.98 -2.70
CA LEU A 5 -8.92 5.03 -2.99
C LEU A 5 -8.76 5.95 -1.77
N TYR A 6 -7.52 6.27 -1.45
CA TYR A 6 -7.14 7.19 -0.39
C TYR A 6 -6.09 8.17 -0.91
N PRO A 7 -6.16 9.47 -0.56
CA PRO A 7 -5.12 10.44 -0.88
C PRO A 7 -3.73 10.02 -0.41
N ASN A 8 -3.64 9.32 0.73
CA ASN A 8 -2.41 8.72 1.24
C ASN A 8 -2.72 7.49 2.11
N VAL A 9 -1.69 6.76 2.49
CA VAL A 9 -1.84 5.50 3.23
C VAL A 9 -2.45 5.66 4.64
N TYR A 10 -2.26 6.80 5.31
CA TYR A 10 -2.77 7.06 6.67
C TYR A 10 -4.29 7.24 6.70
N GLU A 11 -4.87 7.72 5.61
CA GLU A 11 -6.32 7.85 5.47
C GLU A 11 -7.05 6.51 5.34
N SER A 12 -6.32 5.41 5.14
CA SER A 12 -6.91 4.07 5.10
C SER A 12 -7.45 3.58 6.45
N GLY A 13 -7.07 4.22 7.56
CA GLY A 13 -7.39 3.78 8.92
C GLY A 13 -6.74 2.44 9.33
N SER A 14 -5.99 1.80 8.42
CA SER A 14 -5.37 0.49 8.65
C SER A 14 -3.99 0.60 9.31
N ILE A 15 -3.45 1.81 9.45
CA ILE A 15 -2.13 2.08 10.00
C ILE A 15 -2.26 2.46 11.48
N PRO A 16 -1.56 1.76 12.40
CA PRO A 16 -1.52 2.14 13.80
C PRO A 16 -0.94 3.54 14.00
N LYS A 17 -1.48 4.32 14.95
CA LYS A 17 -0.99 5.69 15.24
C LYS A 17 0.49 5.74 15.66
N ALA A 18 1.00 4.67 16.28
CA ALA A 18 2.40 4.56 16.71
C ALA A 18 3.34 4.10 15.59
N TRP A 19 2.79 3.76 14.41
CA TRP A 19 3.60 3.36 13.27
C TRP A 19 4.27 4.59 12.67
N GLU A 20 5.59 4.51 12.53
CA GLU A 20 6.40 5.52 11.89
C GLU A 20 7.26 4.85 10.82
N PRO A 21 7.37 5.46 9.62
CA PRO A 21 8.21 4.92 8.57
C PRO A 21 9.67 4.95 9.01
N ASP A 22 10.34 3.82 8.90
CA ASP A 22 11.78 3.78 9.09
C ASP A 22 12.43 4.57 7.96
N ARG A 23 13.65 5.07 8.18
CA ARG A 23 14.50 5.59 7.09
C ARG A 23 14.89 4.51 6.06
N GLY A 24 14.35 3.30 6.19
CA GLY A 24 14.61 2.12 5.39
C GLY A 24 13.94 2.13 4.00
N ALA A 25 14.29 1.10 3.22
CA ALA A 25 13.97 0.99 1.81
C ALA A 25 12.46 0.81 1.56
N VAL A 26 11.88 1.73 0.79
CA VAL A 26 10.59 1.52 0.12
C VAL A 26 10.80 0.57 -1.04
N ILE A 27 10.10 -0.56 -1.05
CA ILE A 27 10.16 -1.52 -2.17
C ILE A 27 8.93 -1.31 -3.05
N LYS A 28 9.17 -1.07 -4.35
CA LYS A 28 8.08 -0.93 -5.34
C LYS A 28 8.14 -2.05 -6.36
N TYR A 29 7.00 -2.69 -6.59
CA TYR A 29 6.82 -3.73 -7.60
C TYR A 29 5.74 -3.33 -8.61
N PRO A 30 5.89 -3.70 -9.89
CA PRO A 30 4.76 -3.63 -10.81
C PRO A 30 3.63 -4.56 -10.35
N VAL A 31 2.38 -4.15 -10.54
CA VAL A 31 1.22 -5.01 -10.24
C VAL A 31 1.13 -6.13 -11.28
N ARG A 32 1.69 -7.30 -10.94
CA ARG A 32 1.76 -8.48 -11.83
C ARG A 32 0.43 -9.22 -11.97
N ASN A 33 -0.41 -9.22 -10.93
CA ASN A 33 -1.71 -9.87 -10.99
C ASN A 33 -2.66 -9.06 -11.91
N ARG A 34 -3.00 -9.63 -13.06
CA ARG A 34 -3.83 -8.97 -14.09
C ARG A 34 -5.19 -8.52 -13.57
N LYS A 35 -5.87 -9.33 -12.75
CA LYS A 35 -7.20 -9.00 -12.20
C LYS A 35 -7.10 -7.79 -11.26
N VAL A 36 -6.09 -7.78 -10.39
CA VAL A 36 -5.83 -6.64 -9.49
C VAL A 36 -5.47 -5.39 -10.29
N ARG A 37 -4.60 -5.51 -11.30
CA ARG A 37 -4.23 -4.37 -12.17
C ARG A 37 -5.43 -3.79 -12.89
N GLN A 38 -6.28 -4.62 -13.48
CA GLN A 38 -7.50 -4.18 -14.18
C GLN A 38 -8.47 -3.49 -13.21
N TYR A 39 -8.64 -4.03 -12.00
CA TYR A 39 -9.47 -3.41 -10.98
C TYR A 39 -8.94 -2.02 -10.58
N LEU A 40 -7.65 -1.91 -10.28
CA LEU A 40 -7.00 -0.64 -9.92
C LEU A 40 -7.12 0.40 -11.05
N GLN A 41 -6.91 -0.01 -12.30
CA GLN A 41 -7.08 0.84 -13.47
C GLN A 41 -8.54 1.27 -13.69
N GLY A 42 -9.51 0.47 -13.24
CA GLY A 42 -10.92 0.85 -13.20
C GLY A 42 -11.25 1.88 -12.13
N LEU A 43 -10.49 1.93 -11.03
CA LEU A 43 -10.63 2.95 -9.99
C LEU A 43 -10.02 4.29 -10.41
N LEU A 44 -8.79 4.25 -10.92
CA LEU A 44 -8.08 5.40 -11.46
C LEU A 44 -7.21 4.93 -12.63
N PRO A 45 -7.50 5.39 -13.87
CA PRO A 45 -6.71 5.02 -15.03
C PRO A 45 -5.25 5.50 -14.89
N GLY A 46 -4.31 4.61 -15.17
CA GLY A 46 -2.88 4.94 -15.17
C GLY A 46 -2.01 3.80 -14.64
N LYS A 47 -0.80 4.15 -14.23
CA LYS A 47 0.18 3.20 -13.70
C LYS A 47 0.02 3.00 -12.20
N TRP A 48 0.04 1.74 -11.81
CA TRP A 48 -0.07 1.30 -10.43
C TRP A 48 1.11 0.41 -10.05
N GLN A 49 1.59 0.57 -8.82
CA GLN A 49 2.65 -0.25 -8.24
C GLN A 49 2.19 -0.79 -6.88
N LYS A 50 2.61 -2.01 -6.53
CA LYS A 50 2.56 -2.46 -5.15
C LYS A 50 3.75 -1.84 -4.41
N VAL A 51 3.49 -1.21 -3.28
CA VAL A 51 4.49 -0.64 -2.41
C VAL A 51 4.51 -1.41 -1.09
N ILE A 52 5.71 -1.73 -0.62
CA ILE A 52 5.96 -2.25 0.72
C ILE A 52 6.85 -1.22 1.41
N LYS A 53 6.38 -0.73 2.56
CA LYS A 53 7.07 0.29 3.36
C LYS A 53 7.24 -0.19 4.78
N ASN A 54 8.50 -0.31 5.20
CA ASN A 54 8.85 -0.68 6.58
C ASN A 54 8.67 0.50 7.54
N GLY A 55 8.44 0.16 8.79
CA GLY A 55 8.37 1.08 9.90
C GLY A 55 8.71 0.41 11.23
N ASN A 56 8.85 1.24 12.25
CA ASN A 56 9.35 0.90 13.58
C ASN A 56 8.69 -0.34 14.22
N ILE A 57 7.38 -0.55 13.99
CA ILE A 57 6.58 -1.63 14.60
C ILE A 57 5.99 -2.61 13.59
N GLY A 58 6.30 -2.48 12.29
CA GLY A 58 5.72 -3.33 11.24
C GLY A 58 5.87 -2.73 9.85
N GLU A 59 5.31 -3.42 8.86
CA GLU A 59 5.32 -2.99 7.47
C GLU A 59 3.90 -2.73 6.93
N ILE A 60 3.81 -1.84 5.94
CA ILE A 60 2.57 -1.51 5.25
C ILE A 60 2.71 -1.92 3.80
N HIS A 61 1.74 -2.69 3.32
CA HIS A 61 1.60 -3.04 1.91
C HIS A 61 0.42 -2.27 1.35
N TYR A 62 0.62 -1.58 0.23
CA TYR A 62 -0.43 -0.81 -0.42
C TYR A 62 -0.20 -0.74 -1.93
N PHE A 63 -1.17 -0.24 -2.69
CA PHE A 63 -0.99 0.13 -4.08
C PHE A 63 -0.85 1.64 -4.21
N GLU A 64 0.10 2.09 -5.01
CA GLU A 64 0.36 3.50 -5.28
C GLU A 64 0.17 3.77 -6.78
N HIS A 65 -0.62 4.78 -7.08
CA HIS A 65 -0.80 5.32 -8.42
C HIS A 65 0.29 6.35 -8.72
N GLU A 66 0.60 6.57 -10.00
CA GLU A 66 1.58 7.58 -10.41
C GLU A 66 1.23 9.02 -10.00
N SER A 67 -0.02 9.30 -9.64
CA SER A 67 -0.46 10.58 -9.05
C SER A 67 -0.18 10.72 -7.55
N GLY A 68 0.29 9.66 -6.88
CA GLY A 68 0.43 9.59 -5.42
C GLY A 68 -0.80 9.06 -4.67
N THR A 69 -1.94 8.88 -5.35
CA THR A 69 -3.13 8.26 -4.75
C THR A 69 -2.85 6.81 -4.38
N THR A 70 -3.37 6.36 -3.26
CA THR A 70 -3.14 5.01 -2.72
C THR A 70 -4.41 4.17 -2.68
N ALA A 71 -4.26 2.85 -2.70
CA ALA A 71 -5.38 1.94 -2.55
C ALA A 71 -5.02 0.66 -1.78
N GLY A 72 -5.99 0.13 -1.03
CA GLY A 72 -5.89 -1.18 -0.39
C GLY A 72 -4.71 -1.33 0.58
N ALA A 73 -4.44 -0.31 1.39
CA ALA A 73 -3.40 -0.35 2.40
C ALA A 73 -3.72 -1.41 3.48
N LYS A 74 -2.72 -2.19 3.85
CA LYS A 74 -2.78 -3.22 4.89
C LYS A 74 -1.51 -3.18 5.72
N TYR A 75 -1.65 -3.20 7.03
CA TYR A 75 -0.56 -3.27 8.00
C TYR A 75 -0.28 -4.72 8.41
N PHE A 76 1.00 -5.01 8.64
CA PHE A 76 1.52 -6.28 9.17
C PHE A 76 2.49 -5.97 10.31
N SER A 77 2.26 -6.54 11.48
CA SER A 77 3.17 -6.34 12.62
C SER A 77 4.45 -7.17 12.44
N HIS A 78 5.59 -6.71 12.99
CA HIS A 78 6.83 -7.52 12.97
C HIS A 78 6.66 -8.88 13.70
N GLY A 79 5.71 -8.97 14.63
CA GLY A 79 5.39 -10.21 15.34
C GLY A 79 4.57 -11.22 14.52
N ASP A 80 3.96 -10.80 13.40
CA ASP A 80 3.15 -11.65 12.51
C ASP A 80 3.99 -12.34 11.42
N THR A 81 5.30 -12.51 11.63
CA THR A 81 6.13 -13.29 10.71
C THR A 81 5.74 -14.77 10.86
N PRO A 82 5.26 -15.46 9.81
CA PRO A 82 4.98 -16.90 9.88
C PRO A 82 6.24 -17.73 10.10
#